data_AF-A0A3B9IB40-F1
#
_entry.id   AF-A0A3B9IB40-F1
#
_cell.length_a   1.000
_cell.length_b   1.000
_cell.length_c   1.000
_cell.angle_alpha   90.00
_cell.angle_beta   90.00
_cell.angle_gamma   90.00
#
_symmetry.space_group_name_H-M   'P 1'
#
loop_
_entity.id
_entity.type
_entity.pdbx_description
1 polymer ?
#
loop_
_entity_poly.entity_id
_entity_poly.type
_entity_poly.pdbx_seq_one_letter_code
_entity_poly.pdbx_strand_id
1 'polypeptide(L)'
;MAAVKMTYDEVYEKYADKVKGYIYPKVTNRADAEDLHSAVFIKVYQKFDTFDQSKASVSTWVYTIARNTVIDYFRARRIHEEVQEDSAISEDNVADDLLNQEALEELADALEQLPQRERDLIILHYYSGLTLKEVAVKLHMSYSNCKLVHNKALMGLRTLMQID
;
A
#
# COMPACT_ATOMS: atom_id res chain seq x y z
N MET A 1 -9.29 13.25 29.49
CA MET A 1 -10.14 12.44 28.59
C MET A 1 -9.21 11.71 27.66
N ALA A 2 -9.09 10.38 27.81
CA ALA A 2 -8.24 9.58 26.94
C ALA A 2 -8.83 9.57 25.53
N ALA A 3 -8.03 9.95 24.53
CA ALA A 3 -8.43 9.85 23.14
C ALA A 3 -8.84 8.40 22.84
N VAL A 4 -10.03 8.22 22.26
CA VAL A 4 -10.54 6.89 21.89
C VAL A 4 -9.60 6.32 20.83
N LYS A 5 -8.66 5.48 21.27
CA LYS A 5 -7.80 4.67 20.41
C LYS A 5 -8.74 3.63 19.77
N MET A 6 -8.76 3.55 18.44
CA MET A 6 -9.44 2.45 17.74
C MET A 6 -8.97 1.13 18.35
N THR A 7 -9.83 0.11 18.40
CA THR A 7 -9.47 -1.25 18.79
C THR A 7 -8.90 -2.02 17.59
N TYR A 8 -8.21 -3.13 17.85
CA TYR A 8 -7.73 -3.99 16.77
C TYR A 8 -8.89 -4.51 15.92
N ASP A 9 -9.99 -4.92 16.55
CA ASP A 9 -11.17 -5.45 15.85
C ASP A 9 -11.76 -4.41 14.89
N GLU A 10 -11.89 -3.15 15.33
CA GLU A 10 -12.34 -2.05 14.46
C GLU A 10 -11.37 -1.81 13.28
N VAL A 11 -10.06 -2.00 13.47
CA VAL A 11 -9.09 -1.92 12.38
C VAL A 11 -9.27 -3.09 11.43
N TYR A 12 -9.39 -4.30 11.95
CA TYR A 12 -9.60 -5.50 11.13
C TYR A 12 -10.87 -5.36 10.28
N GLU A 13 -12.02 -5.08 10.90
CA GLU A 13 -13.31 -4.92 10.20
C GLU A 13 -13.26 -3.84 9.11
N LYS A 14 -12.57 -2.72 9.37
CA LYS A 14 -12.51 -1.60 8.43
C LYS A 14 -11.56 -1.82 7.26
N TYR A 15 -10.51 -2.62 7.43
CA TYR A 15 -9.41 -2.71 6.48
C TYR A 15 -9.25 -4.10 5.86
N ALA A 16 -9.85 -5.17 6.40
CA ALA A 16 -9.69 -6.53 5.88
C ALA A 16 -10.02 -6.63 4.39
N ASP A 17 -11.20 -6.19 3.97
CA ASP A 17 -11.61 -6.26 2.55
C ASP A 17 -10.77 -5.34 1.66
N LYS A 18 -10.32 -4.20 2.18
CA LYS A 18 -9.52 -3.26 1.40
C LYS A 18 -8.09 -3.76 1.20
N VAL A 19 -7.51 -4.40 2.20
CA VAL A 19 -6.21 -5.08 2.10
C VAL A 19 -6.33 -6.29 1.19
N LYS A 20 -7.44 -7.03 1.24
CA LYS A 20 -7.73 -8.13 0.30
C LYS A 20 -7.75 -7.62 -1.14
N GLY A 21 -8.47 -6.53 -1.42
CA GLY A 21 -8.50 -5.89 -2.74
C GLY A 21 -7.15 -5.32 -3.20
N TYR A 22 -6.23 -5.03 -2.27
CA TYR A 22 -4.87 -4.60 -2.59
C TYR A 22 -3.95 -5.77 -2.96
N ILE A 23 -4.02 -6.88 -2.21
CA ILE A 23 -3.12 -8.04 -2.33
C ILE A 23 -3.51 -8.96 -3.51
N TYR A 24 -4.79 -9.31 -3.63
CA TYR A 24 -5.24 -10.35 -4.56
C TYR A 24 -4.90 -10.08 -6.03
N PRO A 25 -5.00 -8.83 -6.55
CA PRO A 25 -4.60 -8.56 -7.92
C PRO A 25 -3.09 -8.66 -8.18
N LYS A 26 -2.26 -8.73 -7.13
CA LYS A 26 -0.79 -8.76 -7.24
C LYS A 26 -0.22 -10.15 -7.15
N VAL A 27 -0.99 -11.13 -6.67
CA VAL A 27 -0.49 -12.46 -6.34
C VAL A 27 -1.31 -13.48 -7.11
N THR A 28 -0.65 -14.15 -8.06
CA THR A 28 -1.29 -15.09 -9.00
C THR A 28 -1.92 -16.29 -8.28
N ASN A 29 -1.26 -16.80 -7.25
CA ASN A 29 -1.78 -17.88 -6.42
C ASN A 29 -2.69 -17.34 -5.32
N ARG A 30 -3.94 -17.79 -5.33
CA ARG A 30 -4.95 -17.39 -4.35
C ARG A 30 -4.62 -17.81 -2.92
N ALA A 31 -4.00 -18.97 -2.73
CA ALA A 31 -3.59 -19.43 -1.39
C ALA A 31 -2.53 -18.50 -0.81
N ASP A 32 -1.53 -18.13 -1.60
CA ASP A 32 -0.48 -17.20 -1.18
C ASP A 32 -1.07 -15.81 -0.90
N ALA A 33 -2.06 -15.36 -1.68
CA ALA A 33 -2.77 -14.11 -1.42
C ALA A 33 -3.55 -14.12 -0.09
N GLU A 34 -4.17 -15.26 0.26
CA GLU A 34 -4.88 -15.48 1.54
C GLU A 34 -3.90 -15.49 2.72
N ASP A 35 -2.76 -16.15 2.56
CA ASP A 35 -1.70 -16.20 3.57
C ASP A 35 -1.07 -14.81 3.80
N LEU A 36 -0.82 -14.05 2.74
CA LEU A 36 -0.30 -12.69 2.84
C LEU A 36 -1.29 -11.76 3.52
N HIS A 37 -2.58 -11.85 3.17
CA HIS A 37 -3.62 -11.09 3.86
C HIS A 37 -3.61 -11.38 5.37
N SER A 38 -3.56 -12.65 5.74
CA SER A 38 -3.48 -13.07 7.15
C SER A 38 -2.20 -12.55 7.83
N ALA A 39 -1.05 -12.66 7.15
CA ALA A 39 0.24 -12.18 7.66
C ALA A 39 0.25 -10.67 7.92
N VAL A 40 -0.43 -9.89 7.07
CA VAL A 40 -0.59 -8.45 7.29
C VAL A 40 -1.32 -8.17 8.60
N PHE A 41 -2.44 -8.83 8.85
CA PHE A 41 -3.21 -8.57 10.08
C PHE A 41 -2.55 -9.10 11.34
N ILE A 42 -1.76 -10.19 11.24
CA ILE A 42 -0.87 -10.62 12.33
C ILE A 42 0.16 -9.51 12.65
N LYS A 43 0.82 -8.94 11.63
CA LYS A 43 1.78 -7.84 11.83
C LYS A 43 1.12 -6.57 12.35
N VAL A 44 -0.10 -6.26 11.90
CA VAL A 44 -0.91 -5.14 12.42
C VAL A 44 -1.20 -5.35 13.90
N TYR A 45 -1.65 -6.55 14.30
CA TYR A 45 -1.90 -6.89 15.69
C TYR A 45 -0.64 -6.73 16.56
N GLN A 46 0.47 -7.31 16.11
CA GLN A 46 1.75 -7.26 16.83
C GLN A 46 2.29 -5.84 17.03
N LYS A 47 2.02 -4.93 16.09
CA LYS A 47 2.49 -3.55 16.13
C LYS A 47 1.43 -2.56 16.64
N PHE A 48 0.23 -3.04 16.97
CA PHE A 48 -0.93 -2.22 17.29
C PHE A 48 -0.67 -1.20 18.40
N ASP A 49 -0.01 -1.63 19.46
CA ASP A 49 0.26 -0.76 20.61
C ASP A 49 1.28 0.35 20.28
N THR A 50 2.12 0.14 19.28
CA THR A 50 3.13 1.09 18.81
C THR A 50 2.60 2.13 17.83
N PHE A 51 1.36 1.98 17.35
CA PHE A 51 0.77 2.92 16.41
C PHE A 51 0.56 4.29 17.07
N ASP A 52 1.09 5.32 16.40
CA ASP A 52 1.00 6.71 16.81
C ASP A 52 0.22 7.52 15.76
N GLN A 53 -1.01 7.87 16.13
CA GLN A 53 -1.93 8.61 15.27
C GLN A 53 -1.44 10.03 14.94
N SER A 54 -0.47 10.57 15.70
CA SER A 54 0.12 11.88 15.40
C SER A 54 1.11 11.82 14.24
N LYS A 55 1.67 10.64 13.94
CA LYS A 55 2.69 10.44 12.89
C LYS A 55 2.08 10.02 11.56
N ALA A 56 0.99 9.23 11.60
CA ALA A 56 0.33 8.74 10.40
C ALA A 56 -1.13 8.38 10.68
N SER A 57 -1.95 8.37 9.64
CA SER A 57 -3.30 7.83 9.73
C SER A 57 -3.26 6.29 9.86
N VAL A 58 -4.30 5.69 10.47
CA VAL A 58 -4.43 4.23 10.60
C VAL A 58 -4.37 3.55 9.23
N SER A 59 -5.00 4.14 8.21
CA SER A 59 -4.96 3.58 6.86
C SER A 59 -3.54 3.58 6.31
N THR A 60 -2.83 4.71 6.38
CA THR A 60 -1.43 4.80 5.96
C THR A 60 -0.61 3.69 6.62
N TRP A 61 -0.75 3.52 7.94
CA TRP A 61 0.01 2.54 8.69
C TRP A 61 -0.30 1.07 8.31
N VAL A 62 -1.58 0.70 8.20
CA VAL A 62 -1.99 -0.64 7.76
C VAL A 62 -1.50 -0.94 6.35
N TYR A 63 -1.60 0.03 5.43
CA TYR A 63 -1.11 -0.14 4.06
C TYR A 63 0.40 -0.20 3.95
N THR A 64 1.14 0.50 4.81
CA THR A 64 2.60 0.33 4.90
C THR A 64 2.96 -1.10 5.30
N ILE A 65 2.25 -1.68 6.28
CA ILE A 65 2.47 -3.08 6.67
C ILE A 65 2.10 -4.03 5.53
N ALA A 66 0.98 -3.77 4.83
CA ALA A 66 0.55 -4.56 3.68
C ALA A 66 1.59 -4.55 2.55
N ARG A 67 2.01 -3.36 2.12
CA ARG A 67 3.05 -3.17 1.10
C ARG A 67 4.33 -3.91 1.47
N ASN A 68 4.87 -3.67 2.67
CA ASN A 68 6.13 -4.28 3.06
C ASN A 68 6.03 -5.80 3.11
N THR A 69 4.88 -6.35 3.53
CA THR A 69 4.65 -7.80 3.55
C THR A 69 4.61 -8.41 2.16
N VAL A 70 3.99 -7.73 1.19
CA VAL A 70 3.98 -8.17 -0.21
C VAL A 70 5.40 -8.10 -0.82
N ILE A 71 6.15 -7.02 -0.54
CA ILE A 71 7.54 -6.89 -1.01
C ILE A 71 8.43 -7.98 -0.41
N ASP A 72 8.32 -8.23 0.91
CA ASP A 72 9.08 -9.29 1.59
C ASP A 72 8.81 -10.65 0.95
N TYR A 73 7.55 -10.93 0.58
CA TYR A 73 7.14 -12.16 -0.08
C TYR A 73 7.80 -12.35 -1.45
N PHE A 74 7.71 -11.35 -2.33
CA PHE A 74 8.32 -11.43 -3.65
C PHE A 74 9.85 -11.50 -3.58
N ARG A 75 10.47 -10.77 -2.64
CA ARG A 75 11.91 -10.86 -2.38
C ARG A 75 12.33 -12.26 -1.93
N ALA A 76 11.56 -12.89 -1.04
CA ALA A 76 11.85 -14.25 -0.58
C ALA A 76 11.66 -15.30 -1.69
N ARG A 77 10.63 -15.14 -2.52
CA ARG A 77 10.38 -16.05 -3.65
C ARG A 77 11.48 -15.98 -4.69
N ARG A 78 11.95 -14.78 -5.02
CA ARG A 78 13.11 -14.58 -5.90
C ARG A 78 14.38 -15.25 -5.36
N ILE A 79 14.69 -15.11 -4.07
CA ILE A 79 15.84 -15.80 -3.47
C ILE A 79 15.67 -17.33 -3.58
N HIS A 80 14.44 -17.84 -3.43
CA HIS A 80 14.18 -19.27 -3.58
C HIS A 80 14.31 -19.75 -5.01
N GLU A 81 13.89 -18.95 -5.99
CA GLU A 81 14.00 -19.21 -7.43
C GLU A 81 15.47 -19.13 -7.90
N GLU A 82 16.25 -18.12 -7.47
CA GLU A 82 17.70 -18.02 -7.72
C GLU A 82 18.49 -19.20 -7.11
N VAL A 83 18.00 -19.80 -6.01
CA VAL A 83 18.59 -21.01 -5.40
C VAL A 83 18.11 -22.30 -6.08
N GLN A 84 16.97 -22.27 -6.78
CA GLN A 84 16.42 -23.41 -7.55
C GLN A 84 16.82 -23.44 -9.03
N GLU A 85 17.68 -22.52 -9.50
CA GLU A 85 18.15 -22.39 -10.89
C GLU A 85 18.93 -23.61 -11.46
N ASP A 86 18.98 -24.74 -10.74
CA ASP A 86 19.38 -26.05 -11.28
C ASP A 86 18.21 -26.85 -11.89
N SER A 87 16.98 -26.31 -11.95
CA SER A 87 15.85 -27.01 -12.59
C SER A 87 14.88 -26.05 -13.30
N ALA A 88 14.90 -26.15 -14.63
CA ALA A 88 14.14 -25.39 -15.61
C ALA A 88 12.70 -25.00 -15.21
N ILE A 89 12.42 -23.70 -15.22
CA ILE A 89 11.07 -23.13 -15.17
C ILE A 89 10.89 -22.15 -16.35
N SER A 90 9.71 -22.21 -16.95
CA SER A 90 9.28 -21.47 -18.15
C SER A 90 9.42 -19.94 -18.03
N GLU A 91 10.15 -19.35 -18.97
CA GLU A 91 10.54 -17.93 -19.03
C GLU A 91 9.36 -16.93 -19.06
N ASP A 92 8.16 -17.34 -19.52
CA ASP A 92 7.03 -16.44 -19.74
C ASP A 92 6.37 -15.88 -18.45
N ASN A 93 6.35 -16.64 -17.34
CA ASN A 93 5.73 -16.15 -16.09
C ASN A 93 6.67 -15.25 -15.27
N VAL A 94 7.98 -15.40 -15.46
CA VAL A 94 9.00 -14.65 -14.71
C VAL A 94 9.03 -13.20 -15.19
N ALA A 95 8.86 -12.97 -16.49
CA ALA A 95 8.86 -11.63 -17.08
C ALA A 95 7.64 -10.79 -16.62
N ASP A 96 6.44 -11.36 -16.59
CA ASP A 96 5.23 -10.65 -16.15
C ASP A 96 5.23 -10.35 -14.65
N ASP A 97 5.71 -11.28 -13.81
CA ASP A 97 5.86 -11.06 -12.37
C ASP A 97 6.96 -9.99 -12.09
N LEU A 98 8.05 -9.98 -12.86
CA LEU A 98 9.14 -9.00 -12.76
C LEU A 98 8.68 -7.59 -13.18
N LEU A 99 7.98 -7.47 -14.31
CA LEU A 99 7.42 -6.20 -14.80
C LEU A 99 6.40 -5.60 -13.82
N ASN A 100 5.57 -6.44 -13.21
CA ASN A 100 4.62 -5.99 -12.18
C ASN A 100 5.34 -5.56 -10.90
N GLN A 101 6.43 -6.23 -10.51
CA GLN A 101 7.21 -5.86 -9.35
C GLN A 101 7.96 -4.54 -9.56
N GLU A 102 8.60 -4.35 -10.71
CA GLU A 102 9.28 -3.11 -11.09
C GLU A 102 8.29 -1.93 -11.08
N ALA A 103 7.12 -2.09 -11.70
CA ALA A 103 6.09 -1.05 -11.70
C ALA A 103 5.57 -0.70 -10.30
N LEU A 104 5.51 -1.68 -9.38
CA LEU A 104 5.07 -1.47 -8.00
C LEU A 104 6.15 -0.83 -7.12
N GLU A 105 7.42 -1.18 -7.34
CA GLU A 105 8.57 -0.53 -6.70
C GLU A 105 8.70 0.92 -7.18
N GLU A 106 8.62 1.16 -8.49
CA GLU A 106 8.63 2.51 -9.07
C GLU A 106 7.48 3.39 -8.54
N LEU A 107 6.25 2.85 -8.46
CA LEU A 107 5.11 3.58 -7.91
C LEU A 107 5.36 3.94 -6.44
N ALA A 108 5.94 3.04 -5.66
CA ALA A 108 6.18 3.29 -4.27
C ALA A 108 7.30 4.31 -4.03
N ASP A 109 8.39 4.22 -4.80
CA ASP A 109 9.48 5.18 -4.77
C ASP A 109 8.99 6.57 -5.23
N ALA A 110 8.12 6.61 -6.25
CA ALA A 110 7.48 7.84 -6.69
C ALA A 110 6.58 8.44 -5.60
N LEU A 111 5.81 7.62 -4.88
CA LEU A 111 5.00 8.08 -3.75
C LEU A 111 5.85 8.60 -2.59
N GLU A 112 7.00 7.98 -2.30
CA GLU A 112 7.93 8.45 -1.26
C GLU A 112 8.57 9.79 -1.61
N GLN A 113 8.83 10.04 -2.90
CA GLN A 113 9.37 11.30 -3.40
C GLN A 113 8.35 12.45 -3.45
N LEU A 114 7.04 12.16 -3.40
CA LEU A 114 6.04 13.22 -3.29
C LEU A 114 6.14 13.99 -1.97
N PRO A 115 5.84 15.29 -1.97
CA PRO A 115 5.61 16.03 -0.74
C PRO A 115 4.59 15.32 0.15
N GLN A 116 4.84 15.27 1.45
CA GLN A 116 4.03 14.49 2.40
C GLN A 116 2.52 14.73 2.25
N ARG A 117 2.12 15.99 2.07
CA ARG A 117 0.70 16.37 1.90
C ARG A 117 0.06 15.84 0.62
N GLU A 118 0.84 15.69 -0.45
CA GLU A 118 0.41 15.14 -1.74
C GLU A 118 0.31 13.62 -1.65
N ARG A 119 1.33 12.96 -1.08
CA ARG A 119 1.31 11.52 -0.77
C ARG A 119 0.11 11.15 0.10
N ASP A 120 -0.11 11.87 1.20
CA ASP A 120 -1.20 11.60 2.14
C ASP A 120 -2.57 11.73 1.46
N LEU A 121 -2.73 12.70 0.55
CA LEU A 121 -3.94 12.85 -0.23
C LEU A 121 -4.17 11.62 -1.13
N ILE A 122 -3.16 11.19 -1.88
CA ILE A 122 -3.26 10.03 -2.78
C ILE A 122 -3.61 8.76 -2.00
N ILE A 123 -2.96 8.55 -0.84
CA ILE A 123 -3.25 7.43 0.05
C ILE A 123 -4.69 7.50 0.59
N LEU A 124 -5.14 8.66 1.04
CA LEU A 124 -6.50 8.80 1.57
C LEU A 124 -7.56 8.61 0.46
N HIS A 125 -7.33 9.15 -0.73
CA HIS A 125 -8.30 9.09 -1.82
C HIS A 125 -8.40 7.69 -2.43
N TYR A 126 -7.27 7.14 -2.92
CA TYR A 126 -7.27 5.91 -3.68
C TYR A 126 -7.17 4.66 -2.80
N TYR A 127 -6.39 4.72 -1.72
CA TYR A 127 -6.19 3.56 -0.86
C TYR A 127 -7.20 3.49 0.28
N SER A 128 -7.56 4.62 0.87
CA SER A 128 -8.58 4.63 1.94
C SER A 128 -10.01 4.71 1.41
N GLY A 129 -10.18 4.97 0.10
CA GLY A 129 -11.47 5.07 -0.58
C GLY A 129 -12.26 6.33 -0.24
N LEU A 130 -11.61 7.36 0.33
CA LEU A 130 -12.28 8.60 0.69
C LEU A 130 -12.52 9.46 -0.54
N THR A 131 -13.65 10.15 -0.60
CA THR A 131 -13.89 11.19 -1.59
C THR A 131 -12.95 12.38 -1.35
N LEU A 132 -12.63 13.14 -2.40
CA LEU A 132 -11.82 14.35 -2.26
C LEU A 132 -12.41 15.38 -1.27
N LYS A 133 -13.74 15.36 -1.04
CA LYS A 133 -14.38 16.17 0.00
C LYS A 133 -13.99 15.71 1.41
N GLU A 134 -14.03 14.40 1.66
CA GLU A 134 -13.63 13.81 2.94
C GLU A 134 -12.12 13.95 3.18
N VAL A 135 -11.31 13.83 2.13
CA VAL A 135 -9.87 14.08 2.21
C VAL A 135 -9.57 15.55 2.54
N ALA A 136 -10.29 16.50 1.93
CA ALA A 136 -10.14 17.92 2.24
C ALA A 136 -10.39 18.21 3.73
N VAL A 137 -11.45 17.61 4.29
CA VAL A 137 -11.76 17.71 5.74
C VAL A 137 -10.63 17.10 6.57
N LYS A 138 -10.17 15.88 6.24
CA LYS A 138 -9.10 15.21 6.98
C LYS A 138 -7.75 15.93 6.94
N LEU A 139 -7.42 16.58 5.83
CA LEU A 139 -6.16 17.29 5.64
C LEU A 139 -6.27 18.80 5.94
N HIS A 140 -7.35 19.20 6.63
CA HIS A 140 -7.65 20.56 7.06
C HIS A 140 -7.44 21.59 5.95
N MET A 141 -8.04 21.33 4.78
CA MET A 141 -7.96 22.23 3.63
C MET A 141 -9.33 22.41 2.96
N SER A 142 -9.46 23.48 2.18
CA SER A 142 -10.67 23.65 1.37
C SER A 142 -10.75 22.59 0.28
N TYR A 143 -11.98 22.23 -0.13
CA TYR A 143 -12.20 21.29 -1.23
C TYR A 143 -11.52 21.74 -2.53
N SER A 144 -11.52 23.05 -2.80
CA SER A 144 -10.82 23.62 -3.95
C SER A 144 -9.31 23.41 -3.88
N ASN A 145 -8.69 23.61 -2.70
CA ASN A 145 -7.27 23.34 -2.50
C ASN A 145 -6.96 21.84 -2.63
N CYS A 146 -7.81 20.97 -2.08
CA CYS A 146 -7.66 19.52 -2.19
C CYS A 146 -7.61 19.05 -3.65
N LYS A 147 -8.45 19.62 -4.53
CA LYS A 147 -8.40 19.30 -5.97
C LYS A 147 -7.10 19.76 -6.62
N LEU A 148 -6.54 20.91 -6.23
CA LEU A 148 -5.25 21.39 -6.75
C LEU A 148 -4.11 20.47 -6.31
N VAL A 149 -4.06 20.12 -5.02
CA VAL A 149 -3.05 19.20 -4.46
C VAL A 149 -3.17 17.81 -5.10
N HIS A 150 -4.39 17.33 -5.34
CA HIS A 150 -4.63 16.06 -6.03
C HIS A 150 -4.07 16.04 -7.45
N ASN A 151 -4.39 17.05 -8.26
CA ASN A 151 -3.86 17.15 -9.63
C ASN A 151 -2.33 17.28 -9.63
N LYS A 152 -1.77 18.07 -8.70
CA LYS A 152 -0.32 18.21 -8.57
C LYS A 152 0.36 16.89 -8.20
N ALA A 153 -0.23 16.13 -7.27
CA ALA A 153 0.27 14.83 -6.87
C ALA A 153 0.26 13.83 -8.04
N LEU A 154 -0.82 13.81 -8.85
CA LEU A 154 -0.90 12.96 -10.05
C LEU A 154 0.14 13.35 -11.11
N MET A 155 0.35 14.65 -11.34
CA MET A 155 1.41 15.12 -12.24
C MET A 155 2.80 14.72 -11.74
N GLY A 156 3.06 14.87 -10.43
CA GLY A 156 4.31 14.46 -9.82
C GLY A 156 4.58 12.97 -10.00
N LEU A 157 3.58 12.11 -9.75
CA LEU A 157 3.69 10.67 -9.98
C LEU A 157 3.97 10.34 -11.44
N ARG A 158 3.26 10.99 -12.37
CA ARG A 158 3.48 10.79 -13.81
C ARG A 158 4.92 11.10 -14.22
N THR A 159 5.46 12.22 -13.75
CA THR A 159 6.86 12.61 -14.04
C THR A 159 7.86 11.66 -13.40
N LEU A 160 7.64 11.25 -12.15
CA LEU A 160 8.55 10.36 -11.42
C LEU A 160 8.59 8.95 -12.01
N MET A 161 7.45 8.47 -12.51
CA MET A 161 7.31 7.13 -13.11
C MET A 161 7.55 7.12 -14.63
N GLN A 162 7.92 8.25 -15.24
CA GLN A 162 8.16 8.36 -16.69
C GLN A 162 7.00 7.83 -17.57
N ILE A 163 5.76 7.98 -17.09
CA ILE A 163 4.57 7.51 -17.82
C ILE A 163 4.15 8.61 -18.80
N ASP A 164 4.41 8.41 -20.09
CA ASP A 164 4.10 9.37 -21.17
C ASP A 164 2.60 9.64 -21.39
#